data_AF-A0A917KSR5-F1
#
_entry.id   AF-A0A917KSR5-F1
#
_cell.length_a   1.000
_cell.length_b   1.000
_cell.length_c   1.000
_cell.angle_alpha   90.00
_cell.angle_beta   90.00
_cell.angle_gamma   90.00
#
_symmetry.space_group_name_H-M   'P 1'
#
loop_
_entity.id
_entity.type
_entity.pdbx_description
1 polymer ?
#
loop_
_entity_poly.entity_id
_entity_poly.type
_entity_poly.pdbx_seq_one_letter_code
_entity_poly.pdbx_strand_id
1 'polypeptide(L)'
;MLQCTAVAVIPPTHAVVGDPPKPSYVACVLAENHGEMHASFLEAIDGSAVWFVWCGLRGRFLLMPWCEAPAENGDACTFHRDHPAGHSWEVTDPTIDALCAELARRHPHLYPDRESNED
;
A
#
# COMPACT_ATOMS: atom_id res chain seq x y z
N MET A 1 -8.47 6.72 12.80
CA MET A 1 -8.23 5.67 11.79
C MET A 1 -6.99 4.91 12.21
N LEU A 2 -7.08 3.58 12.30
CA LEU A 2 -5.97 2.72 12.71
C LEU A 2 -5.66 1.85 11.49
N GLN A 3 -4.54 2.16 10.83
CA GLN A 3 -4.04 1.31 9.75
C GLN A 3 -3.68 -0.07 10.32
N CYS A 4 -4.12 -1.13 9.64
CA CYS A 4 -3.77 -2.49 10.00
C CYS A 4 -2.25 -2.67 9.89
N THR A 5 -1.57 -3.01 10.99
CA THR A 5 -0.10 -3.12 11.03
C THR A 5 0.33 -4.48 11.59
N ALA A 6 1.56 -4.88 11.25
CA ALA A 6 2.22 -6.04 11.81
C ALA A 6 3.73 -5.79 11.92
N VAL A 7 4.42 -6.70 12.62
CA VAL A 7 5.89 -6.73 12.67
C VAL A 7 6.37 -7.98 11.94
N ALA A 8 7.30 -7.80 11.02
CA ALA A 8 7.92 -8.89 10.26
C ALA A 8 9.45 -8.74 10.27
N VAL A 9 10.18 -9.86 10.30
CA VAL A 9 11.62 -9.86 10.04
C VAL A 9 11.80 -9.85 8.53
N ILE A 10 11.93 -8.66 7.95
CA ILE A 10 12.00 -8.47 6.51
C ILE A 10 13.45 -8.75 6.07
N PRO A 11 13.68 -9.69 5.13
CA PRO A 11 15.00 -9.88 4.56
C PRO A 11 15.43 -8.59 3.86
N PRO A 12 16.68 -8.13 4.03
CA PRO A 12 17.14 -6.89 3.43
C PRO A 12 17.10 -7.00 1.90
N THR A 13 16.24 -6.20 1.25
CA THR A 13 16.02 -6.19 -0.21
C THR A 13 17.27 -5.69 -0.98
N HIS A 14 18.18 -4.98 -0.30
CA HIS A 14 19.45 -4.52 -0.87
C HIS A 14 20.62 -4.62 0.12
N ALA A 15 20.72 -5.73 0.87
CA ALA A 15 21.80 -5.87 1.85
C ALA A 15 23.19 -5.68 1.23
N VAL A 16 23.95 -4.74 1.80
CA VAL A 16 25.39 -4.93 1.92
C VAL A 16 25.58 -6.28 2.59
N VAL A 17 26.22 -7.23 1.89
CA VAL A 17 26.46 -8.60 2.36
C VAL A 17 26.96 -8.56 3.82
N GLY A 18 26.16 -9.09 4.76
CA GLY A 18 26.55 -9.26 6.17
C GLY A 18 25.64 -8.62 7.24
N ASP A 19 24.68 -7.74 6.92
CA ASP A 19 23.75 -7.23 7.94
C ASP A 19 22.64 -8.27 8.23
N PRO A 20 22.41 -8.66 9.49
CA PRO A 20 21.33 -9.59 9.83
C PRO A 20 19.96 -8.95 9.54
N PRO A 21 18.95 -9.76 9.14
CA PRO A 21 17.60 -9.25 8.94
C PRO A 21 17.05 -8.73 10.28
N LYS A 22 16.48 -7.52 10.25
CA LYS A 22 15.95 -6.83 11.43
C LYS A 22 14.42 -6.84 11.40
N PRO A 23 13.75 -6.95 12.57
CA PRO A 23 12.32 -6.70 12.64
C PRO A 23 11.99 -5.30 12.11
N SER A 24 10.99 -5.22 11.24
CA SER A 24 10.46 -3.98 10.69
C SER A 24 8.94 -3.96 10.81
N TYR A 25 8.38 -2.75 10.87
CA TYR A 25 6.94 -2.53 10.86
C TYR A 25 6.44 -2.55 9.41
N VAL A 26 5.37 -3.29 9.18
CA VAL A 26 4.66 -3.33 7.91
C VAL A 26 3.23 -2.85 8.11
N ALA A 27 2.70 -2.17 7.11
CA ALA A 27 1.35 -1.62 7.12
C ALA A 27 0.55 -2.21 5.95
N CYS A 28 -0.73 -2.50 6.18
CA CYS A 28 -1.59 -3.06 5.15
C CYS A 28 -1.83 -2.02 4.08
N VAL A 29 -1.63 -2.41 2.82
CA VAL A 29 -1.90 -1.55 1.66
C VAL A 29 -3.28 -1.80 1.05
N LEU A 30 -3.97 -2.88 1.45
CA LEU A 30 -5.21 -3.31 0.81
C LEU A 30 -6.43 -2.51 1.29
N ALA A 31 -6.51 -2.17 2.57
CA ALA A 31 -7.56 -1.31 3.15
C ALA A 31 -7.33 -1.15 4.66
N GLU A 32 -8.11 -0.27 5.29
CA GLU A 32 -8.26 -0.23 6.75
C GLU A 32 -9.34 -1.19 7.25
N ASN A 33 -9.20 -1.65 8.50
CA ASN A 33 -10.24 -2.32 9.29
C ASN A 33 -10.97 -3.48 8.59
N HIS A 34 -10.28 -4.24 7.74
CA HIS A 34 -10.84 -5.45 7.11
C HIS A 34 -10.41 -6.71 7.86
N GLY A 35 -11.29 -7.73 7.87
CA GLY A 35 -11.00 -9.06 8.46
C GLY A 35 -10.34 -10.04 7.49
N GLU A 36 -10.23 -9.66 6.22
CA GLU A 36 -9.58 -10.44 5.17
C GLU A 36 -8.05 -10.50 5.35
N MET A 37 -7.38 -11.30 4.52
CA MET A 37 -5.92 -11.37 4.51
C MET A 37 -5.32 -9.99 4.24
N HIS A 38 -4.39 -9.57 5.10
CA HIS A 38 -3.64 -8.34 4.93
C HIS A 38 -2.40 -8.59 4.07
N ALA A 39 -1.94 -7.55 3.37
CA ALA A 39 -0.74 -7.60 2.56
C ALA A 39 0.04 -6.29 2.61
N SER A 40 1.37 -6.39 2.57
CA SER A 40 2.30 -5.28 2.40
C SER A 40 3.24 -5.63 1.25
N PHE A 41 3.37 -4.71 0.31
CA PHE A 41 4.39 -4.78 -0.73
C PHE A 41 5.77 -4.63 -0.10
N LEU A 42 6.76 -5.38 -0.61
CA LEU A 42 8.15 -5.28 -0.15
C LEU A 42 9.10 -4.94 -1.29
N GLU A 43 9.01 -5.67 -2.39
CA GLU A 43 9.93 -5.52 -3.52
C GLU A 43 9.28 -5.99 -4.83
N ALA A 44 9.57 -5.27 -5.91
CA ALA A 44 9.17 -5.67 -7.26
C ALA A 44 10.22 -6.63 -7.85
N ILE A 45 9.76 -7.67 -8.51
CA ILE A 45 10.58 -8.63 -9.27
C ILE A 45 9.99 -8.72 -10.68
N ASP A 46 10.76 -9.07 -11.69
CA ASP A 46 10.28 -9.13 -13.08
C ASP A 46 8.93 -9.86 -13.21
N GLY A 47 7.88 -9.10 -13.53
CA GLY A 47 6.50 -9.60 -13.68
C GLY A 47 5.77 -9.98 -12.38
N SER A 48 6.33 -9.71 -11.20
CA SER A 48 5.75 -10.07 -9.90
C SER A 48 6.23 -9.16 -8.77
N ALA A 49 5.85 -9.47 -7.54
CA ALA A 49 6.37 -8.80 -6.36
C ALA A 49 6.45 -9.73 -5.17
N VAL A 50 7.38 -9.45 -4.27
CA VAL A 50 7.44 -10.06 -2.94
C VAL A 50 6.51 -9.28 -2.02
N TRP A 51 5.61 -10.03 -1.40
CA TRP A 51 4.61 -9.53 -0.46
C TRP A 51 4.79 -10.18 0.88
N PHE A 52 4.62 -9.42 1.96
CA PHE A 52 4.33 -10.00 3.26
C PHE A 52 2.82 -10.03 3.44
N VAL A 53 2.26 -11.23 3.58
CA VAL A 53 0.83 -11.43 3.84
C VAL A 53 0.61 -11.95 5.25
N TRP A 54 -0.43 -11.47 5.93
CA TRP A 54 -0.73 -11.90 7.30
C TRP A 54 -2.22 -11.94 7.61
N CYS A 55 -2.56 -12.75 8.61
CA CYS A 55 -3.87 -12.79 9.26
C CYS A 55 -3.64 -13.08 10.74
N GLY A 56 -4.11 -12.18 11.62
CA GLY A 56 -3.77 -12.22 13.04
C GLY A 56 -2.25 -12.20 13.27
N LEU A 57 -1.74 -13.18 14.03
CA LEU A 57 -0.31 -13.28 14.38
C LEU A 57 0.54 -14.08 13.38
N ARG A 58 -0.07 -14.63 12.32
CA ARG A 58 0.62 -15.47 11.34
C ARG A 58 0.86 -14.69 10.06
N GLY A 59 2.12 -14.63 9.64
CA GLY A 59 2.51 -14.01 8.39
C GLY A 59 3.51 -14.85 7.61
N ARG A 60 3.58 -14.62 6.30
CA ARG A 60 4.51 -15.29 5.38
C ARG A 60 4.86 -14.38 4.21
N PHE A 61 6.02 -14.62 3.62
CA PHE A 61 6.43 -13.98 2.38
C PHE A 61 5.95 -14.80 1.19
N LEU A 62 5.35 -14.13 0.20
CA LEU A 62 4.88 -14.75 -1.03
C LEU A 62 5.35 -13.94 -2.23
N LEU A 63 5.82 -14.63 -3.27
CA LEU A 63 5.98 -14.06 -4.60
C LEU A 63 4.63 -14.14 -5.30
N MET A 64 4.05 -13.01 -5.65
CA MET A 64 2.74 -12.95 -6.31
C MET A 64 2.79 -12.05 -7.54
N PRO A 65 2.12 -12.44 -8.64
CA PRO A 65 2.01 -11.57 -9.81
C PRO A 65 1.22 -10.31 -9.47
N TRP A 66 1.42 -9.27 -10.28
CA TRP A 66 0.63 -8.04 -10.19
C TRP A 66 -0.81 -8.27 -10.63
N CYS A 67 -1.70 -7.41 -10.14
CA CYS A 67 -3.05 -7.30 -10.66
C CYS A 67 -3.02 -6.75 -12.10
N GLU A 68 -3.77 -7.37 -13.01
CA GLU A 68 -3.83 -7.02 -14.44
C GLU A 68 -5.09 -6.24 -14.80
N ALA A 69 -5.82 -5.73 -13.79
CA ALA A 69 -7.03 -4.96 -14.02
C ALA A 69 -6.71 -3.66 -14.79
N PRO A 70 -7.43 -3.38 -15.89
CA PRO A 70 -7.24 -2.14 -16.64
C PRO A 70 -7.87 -0.97 -15.87
N ALA A 71 -7.11 0.08 -15.59
CA ALA A 71 -7.70 1.35 -15.13
C ALA A 71 -8.15 2.20 -16.33
N GLU A 72 -9.20 3.01 -16.12
CA GLU A 72 -9.77 3.89 -17.16
C GLU A 72 -8.77 4.94 -17.67
N ASN A 73 -7.83 5.37 -16.82
CA ASN A 73 -6.79 6.33 -17.14
C ASN A 73 -5.48 5.69 -17.65
N GLY A 74 -5.45 4.37 -17.79
CA GLY A 74 -4.25 3.61 -18.17
C GLY A 74 -3.30 3.29 -17.02
N ASP A 75 -3.61 3.65 -15.77
CA ASP A 75 -2.84 3.22 -14.61
C ASP A 75 -2.97 1.72 -14.36
N ALA A 76 -1.95 1.12 -13.75
CA ALA A 76 -1.96 -0.28 -13.34
C ALA A 76 -2.28 -0.39 -11.85
N CYS A 77 -2.99 -1.45 -11.47
CA CYS A 77 -3.24 -1.71 -10.07
C CYS A 77 -1.94 -2.14 -9.39
N THR A 78 -1.60 -1.49 -8.28
CA THR A 78 -0.34 -1.72 -7.55
C THR A 78 -0.45 -2.86 -6.53
N PHE A 79 -1.52 -3.64 -6.56
CA PHE A 79 -1.72 -4.80 -5.69
C PHE A 79 -1.37 -6.11 -6.38
N HIS A 80 -1.25 -7.18 -5.58
CA HIS A 80 -1.09 -8.53 -6.12
C HIS A 80 -2.37 -9.01 -6.80
N ARG A 81 -2.24 -9.97 -7.71
CA ARG A 81 -3.38 -10.65 -8.33
C ARG A 81 -4.32 -11.25 -7.26
N ASP A 82 -5.62 -11.19 -7.52
CA ASP A 82 -6.69 -11.70 -6.64
C ASP A 82 -6.74 -11.03 -5.25
N HIS A 83 -6.35 -9.75 -5.17
CA HIS A 83 -6.47 -8.97 -3.94
C HIS A 83 -7.95 -8.87 -3.49
N PRO A 84 -8.24 -9.01 -2.18
CA PRO A 84 -9.62 -9.00 -1.66
C PRO A 84 -10.25 -7.60 -1.60
N ALA A 85 -9.44 -6.55 -1.65
CA ALA A 85 -9.90 -5.16 -1.63
C ALA A 85 -10.31 -4.67 -3.03
N GLY A 86 -10.84 -3.45 -3.10
CA GLY A 86 -10.88 -2.69 -4.34
C GLY A 86 -9.50 -2.49 -4.93
N HIS A 87 -9.43 -1.99 -6.16
CA HIS A 87 -8.17 -1.66 -6.79
C HIS A 87 -7.46 -0.52 -6.07
N SER A 88 -6.14 -0.40 -6.28
CA SER A 88 -5.30 0.54 -5.53
C SER A 88 -5.75 2.01 -5.61
N TRP A 89 -6.44 2.39 -6.69
CA TRP A 89 -7.04 3.73 -6.85
C TRP A 89 -8.37 3.92 -6.10
N GLU A 90 -8.99 2.84 -5.64
CA GLU A 90 -10.24 2.85 -4.85
C GLU A 90 -9.96 2.80 -3.35
N VAL A 91 -8.72 2.51 -2.96
CA VAL A 91 -8.31 2.41 -1.56
C VAL A 91 -7.77 3.75 -1.10
N THR A 92 -8.42 4.30 -0.08
CA THR A 92 -7.95 5.50 0.60
C THR A 92 -6.83 5.17 1.58
N ASP A 93 -5.74 5.95 1.56
CA ASP A 93 -4.74 5.99 2.62
C ASP A 93 -4.98 7.25 3.47
N PRO A 94 -5.48 7.13 4.71
CA PRO A 94 -5.81 8.29 5.54
C PRO A 94 -4.62 9.17 5.90
N THR A 95 -3.39 8.63 5.88
CA THR A 95 -2.18 9.41 6.11
C THR A 95 -1.91 10.30 4.90
N ILE A 96 -2.01 9.73 3.69
CA ILE A 96 -1.87 10.48 2.45
C ILE A 96 -2.99 11.51 2.30
N ASP A 97 -4.23 11.15 2.59
CA ASP A 97 -5.37 12.08 2.57
C ASP A 97 -5.18 13.25 3.52
N ALA A 98 -4.75 12.98 4.76
CA ALA A 98 -4.48 14.03 5.74
C ALA A 98 -3.32 14.93 5.29
N LEU A 99 -2.27 14.36 4.70
CA LEU A 99 -1.15 15.12 4.14
C LEU A 99 -1.60 16.00 2.97
N CYS A 100 -2.37 15.44 2.03
CA CYS A 100 -2.93 16.15 0.89
C CYS A 100 -3.86 17.29 1.34
N ALA A 101 -4.72 17.05 2.34
CA ALA A 101 -5.58 18.08 2.90
C ALA A 101 -4.78 19.23 3.53
N GLU A 102 -3.71 18.91 4.27
CA GLU A 102 -2.84 19.92 4.87
C GLU A 102 -2.03 20.69 3.82
N LEU A 103 -1.54 20.02 2.78
CA LEU A 103 -0.85 20.64 1.66
C LEU A 103 -1.78 21.57 0.88
N ALA A 104 -3.01 21.16 0.60
CA ALA A 104 -4.01 22.01 -0.03
C ALA A 104 -4.33 23.25 0.81
N ARG A 105 -4.46 23.08 2.14
CA ARG A 105 -4.68 24.20 3.07
C ARG A 105 -3.51 25.19 3.09
N ARG A 106 -2.27 24.72 3.00
CA ARG A 106 -1.06 25.58 3.02
C ARG A 106 -0.73 26.19 1.65
N HIS A 107 -1.07 25.50 0.57
CA HIS A 107 -0.72 25.88 -0.79
C HIS A 107 -1.93 25.83 -1.75
N PRO A 108 -2.96 26.68 -1.56
CA PRO A 108 -4.18 26.63 -2.38
C PRO A 108 -3.92 26.80 -3.88
N HIS A 109 -2.90 27.56 -4.26
CA HIS A 109 -2.50 27.78 -5.66
C HIS A 109 -2.00 26.52 -6.39
N LEU A 110 -1.66 25.45 -5.66
CA LEU A 110 -1.31 24.14 -6.25
C LEU A 110 -2.54 23.24 -6.42
N TYR A 111 -3.69 23.62 -5.87
CA TYR A 111 -4.95 22.84 -5.87
C TYR A 111 -6.17 23.72 -6.22
N PRO A 112 -6.19 24.37 -7.41
CA PRO A 112 -7.21 25.36 -7.76
C PRO A 112 -8.64 24.79 -7.90
N ASP A 113 -8.81 23.48 -8.08
CA ASP A 113 -10.09 22.86 -8.45
C ASP A 113 -10.98 22.45 -7.25
N ARG A 114 -10.62 22.77 -6.00
CA ARG A 114 -11.46 22.45 -4.82
C ARG A 114 -12.42 23.56 -4.39
N GLU A 115 -12.30 24.78 -4.93
CA GLU A 115 -13.11 25.94 -4.52
C GLU A 115 -14.35 26.19 -5.41
N SER A 116 -14.61 25.35 -6.42
CA SER A 116 -15.68 25.58 -7.42
C SER A 116 -16.92 24.70 -7.26
N ASN A 117 -17.12 24.04 -6.10
CA ASN A 117 -18.32 23.23 -5.86
C ASN A 117 -18.91 23.45 -4.45
N GLU A 118 -19.22 24.70 -4.14
CA GLU A 118 -20.19 25.08 -3.11
C GLU A 118 -21.15 26.11 -3.74
N ASP A 119 -22.17 25.60 -4.44
CA ASP A 119 -23.42 26.33 -4.74
C ASP A 119 -24.51 25.95 -3.72
#